data_AF-R7K628-F1
#
_entry.id   AF-R7K628-F1
#
_cell.length_a   1.000
_cell.length_b   1.000
_cell.length_c   1.000
_cell.angle_alpha   90.00
_cell.angle_beta   90.00
_cell.angle_gamma   90.00
#
_symmetry.space_group_name_H-M   'P 1'
#
loop_
_entity.id
_entity.type
_entity.pdbx_description
1 polymer ?
#
loop_
_entity_poly.entity_id
_entity_poly.type
_entity_poly.pdbx_seq_one_letter_code
_entity_poly.pdbx_strand_id
1 'polypeptide(L)'
;MGVILVLAVIACGALYYYDITPFNFELGSSYGFKYYKNAVKKVVSTVDGELIVHMIDVHQGDSILLQLPDGKNMLIDGGDKDSKIAAHIINYLFDYTDLKDENGKITLDYVMLTHTDADHCGSLDNVIAHEDIDVKNVYRPMVVAESKYFSNDPLKEYAEEMNYAVDTVTTQAYSDFMNAVYGEPTLENVYYNLEGMTIGGEDAGYIFYFYNPSVEMYKTISTAKQKNNVSPMMLLEFNGRRILLTGDSDEEAEDNFIENVSNRLFDNDFDGDVDVLKVAHHGGRESTKQELLDMLMPEYAMISCGENSYGHPRPETLEKLAAKNTRVYCTYRKYSTGAEDYPYSSDKFDGNIRMKVDSEGNISFDFVADLIESAKTTASSNKSGELLRAAFMGLRRRFCA
;
A
#
# COMPACT_ATOMS: atom_id res chain seq x y z
N MET A 1 33.12 24.34 -17.18
CA MET A 1 32.27 23.20 -16.76
C MET A 1 33.06 22.11 -16.05
N GLY A 2 34.14 21.56 -16.64
CA GLY A 2 34.92 20.47 -16.01
C GLY A 2 35.51 20.75 -14.63
N VAL A 3 36.04 21.96 -14.38
CA VAL A 3 36.61 22.33 -13.06
C VAL A 3 35.53 22.42 -11.97
N ILE A 4 34.34 22.92 -12.31
CA ILE A 4 33.21 23.02 -11.37
C ILE A 4 32.70 21.63 -10.98
N LEU A 5 32.60 20.72 -11.95
CA LEU A 5 32.20 19.34 -11.70
C LEU A 5 33.21 18.60 -10.80
N VAL A 6 34.51 18.78 -11.06
CA VAL A 6 35.57 18.17 -10.23
C VAL A 6 35.53 18.71 -8.79
N LEU A 7 35.35 20.02 -8.62
CA LEU A 7 35.23 20.62 -7.28
C LEU A 7 33.98 20.15 -6.55
N ALA A 8 32.86 19.97 -7.26
CA ALA A 8 31.64 19.43 -6.69
C ALA A 8 31.79 17.98 -6.25
N VAL A 9 32.41 17.13 -7.07
CA VAL A 9 32.70 15.73 -6.70
C VAL A 9 33.64 15.64 -5.50
N ILE A 10 34.67 16.49 -5.44
CA ILE A 10 35.58 16.56 -4.27
C ILE A 10 34.84 17.03 -3.03
N ALA A 11 33.98 18.05 -3.14
CA ALA A 11 33.15 18.52 -2.04
C ALA A 11 32.19 17.42 -1.56
N CYS A 12 31.51 16.72 -2.46
CA CYS A 12 30.66 15.57 -2.13
C CYS A 12 31.43 14.47 -1.41
N GLY A 13 32.61 14.11 -1.94
CA GLY A 13 33.47 13.09 -1.33
C GLY A 13 33.97 13.50 0.05
N ALA A 14 34.25 14.78 0.27
CA ALA A 14 34.60 15.30 1.60
C ALA A 14 33.41 15.28 2.54
N LEU A 15 32.24 15.76 2.10
CA LEU A 15 31.00 15.77 2.89
C LEU A 15 30.57 14.34 3.28
N TYR A 16 30.70 13.39 2.35
CA TYR A 16 30.54 11.95 2.59
C TYR A 16 31.56 11.42 3.61
N TYR A 17 32.85 11.75 3.45
CA TYR A 17 33.91 11.28 4.35
C TYR A 17 33.77 11.82 5.79
N TYR A 18 33.23 13.02 5.96
CA TYR A 18 33.07 13.66 7.27
C TYR A 18 31.71 13.42 7.95
N ASP A 19 30.83 12.60 7.36
CA ASP A 19 29.46 12.30 7.88
C ASP A 19 28.67 13.57 8.26
N ILE A 20 28.82 14.63 7.45
CA ILE A 20 28.03 15.84 7.64
C ILE A 20 26.66 15.59 6.99
N THR A 21 25.59 15.87 7.73
CA THR A 21 24.14 15.63 7.46
C THR A 21 23.64 16.04 6.06
N PRO A 22 22.47 15.57 5.57
CA PRO A 22 22.22 15.40 4.14
C PRO A 22 22.36 16.69 3.34
N PHE A 23 22.95 16.57 2.16
CA PHE A 23 23.14 17.67 1.22
C PHE A 23 22.43 17.35 -0.08
N ASN A 24 21.52 18.23 -0.47
CA ASN A 24 20.96 18.28 -1.81
C ASN A 24 21.57 19.48 -2.52
N PHE A 25 22.23 19.28 -3.65
CA PHE A 25 22.64 20.40 -4.49
C PHE A 25 22.42 20.09 -5.96
N GLU A 26 22.10 21.15 -6.70
CA GLU A 26 21.89 21.13 -8.13
C GLU A 26 23.05 21.85 -8.83
N LEU A 27 23.60 21.23 -9.86
CA LEU A 27 24.58 21.81 -10.77
C LEU A 27 23.94 22.05 -12.13
N GLY A 28 23.23 23.17 -12.22
CA GLY A 28 22.44 23.52 -13.40
C GLY A 28 21.23 22.60 -13.57
N SER A 29 20.51 22.77 -14.68
CA SER A 29 19.24 22.09 -14.96
C SER A 29 19.35 20.60 -15.34
N SER A 30 20.48 19.93 -15.04
CA SER A 30 20.76 18.59 -15.55
C SER A 30 21.47 17.65 -14.58
N TYR A 31 21.93 18.14 -13.42
CA TYR A 31 22.66 17.32 -12.46
C TYR A 31 22.20 17.65 -11.03
N GLY A 32 21.37 16.80 -10.46
CA GLY A 32 21.04 16.81 -9.04
C GLY A 32 21.78 15.66 -8.33
N PHE A 33 22.46 15.96 -7.24
CA PHE A 33 22.97 14.92 -6.34
C PHE A 33 22.13 14.96 -5.06
N LYS A 34 21.37 13.88 -4.82
CA LYS A 34 20.60 13.68 -3.59
C LYS A 34 21.35 12.63 -2.76
N TYR A 35 21.81 12.99 -1.57
CA TYR A 35 22.43 12.06 -0.64
C TYR A 35 21.50 11.84 0.55
N TYR A 36 20.95 10.63 0.63
CA TYR A 36 20.23 10.15 1.79
C TYR A 36 21.23 9.39 2.66
N LYS A 37 21.37 9.80 3.93
CA LYS A 37 22.25 9.11 4.88
C LYS A 37 21.67 7.73 5.12
N ASN A 38 22.46 6.66 4.97
CA ASN A 38 22.11 5.35 5.51
C ASN A 38 21.87 5.51 7.02
N ALA A 39 20.61 5.60 7.42
CA ALA A 39 20.28 5.63 8.82
C ALA A 39 20.36 4.21 9.35
N VAL A 40 20.87 4.03 10.57
CA VAL A 40 20.71 2.76 11.26
C VAL A 40 19.23 2.62 11.52
N LYS A 41 18.53 1.73 10.79
CA LYS A 41 17.09 1.47 10.94
C LYS A 41 16.77 1.31 12.42
N LYS A 42 16.14 2.32 13.04
CA LYS A 42 15.79 2.25 14.45
C LYS A 42 14.70 1.20 14.63
N VAL A 43 15.00 0.14 15.37
CA VAL A 43 13.99 -0.82 15.77
C VAL A 43 13.09 -0.13 16.80
N VAL A 44 11.90 0.30 16.35
CA VAL A 44 10.78 0.59 17.25
C VAL A 44 10.55 -0.67 18.08
N SER A 45 10.34 -0.51 19.39
CA SER A 45 10.37 -1.62 20.36
C SER A 45 9.71 -2.90 19.85
N THR A 46 10.38 -4.05 20.00
CA THR A 46 9.86 -5.34 19.52
C THR A 46 8.66 -5.75 20.38
N VAL A 47 7.46 -5.59 19.85
CA VAL A 47 6.26 -6.26 20.37
C VAL A 47 6.22 -7.69 19.82
N ASP A 48 5.70 -8.63 20.60
CA ASP A 48 5.56 -10.05 20.22
C ASP A 48 4.51 -10.29 19.10
N GLY A 49 3.96 -9.22 18.52
CA GLY A 49 3.01 -9.27 17.42
C GLY A 49 3.67 -9.53 16.07
N GLU A 50 2.83 -9.72 15.06
CA GLU A 50 3.23 -9.87 13.66
C GLU A 50 2.50 -8.82 12.84
N LEU A 51 3.14 -8.34 11.77
CA LEU A 51 2.45 -7.54 10.76
C LEU A 51 2.06 -8.46 9.60
N ILE A 52 0.78 -8.46 9.24
CA ILE A 52 0.30 -9.21 8.08
C ILE A 52 -0.37 -8.24 7.11
N VAL A 53 0.11 -8.26 5.86
CA VAL A 53 -0.43 -7.45 4.76
C VAL A 53 -1.08 -8.39 3.76
N HIS A 54 -2.39 -8.25 3.60
CA HIS A 54 -3.17 -9.01 2.64
C HIS A 54 -3.51 -8.11 1.47
N MET A 55 -3.03 -8.43 0.27
CA MET A 55 -3.50 -7.83 -0.96
C MET A 55 -4.64 -8.70 -1.49
N ILE A 56 -5.86 -8.20 -1.33
CA ILE A 56 -7.07 -8.92 -1.70
C ILE A 56 -7.26 -8.74 -3.21
N ASP A 57 -7.45 -9.85 -3.92
CA ASP A 57 -7.70 -9.85 -5.35
C ASP A 57 -9.10 -9.28 -5.61
N VAL A 58 -9.13 -8.04 -6.12
CA VAL A 58 -10.34 -7.34 -6.54
C VAL A 58 -10.35 -7.09 -8.04
N HIS A 59 -9.54 -7.84 -8.79
CA HIS A 59 -9.16 -7.56 -10.16
C HIS A 59 -8.48 -6.19 -10.33
N GLN A 60 -9.19 -5.21 -10.88
CA GLN A 60 -8.70 -3.85 -11.05
C GLN A 60 -9.10 -3.04 -9.81
N GLY A 61 -8.14 -2.30 -9.24
CA GLY A 61 -8.33 -1.55 -8.01
C GLY A 61 -7.50 -2.11 -6.85
N ASP A 62 -7.61 -1.46 -5.70
CA ASP A 62 -6.94 -1.86 -4.47
C ASP A 62 -7.96 -2.35 -3.43
N SER A 63 -7.57 -3.40 -2.69
CA SER A 63 -8.11 -3.71 -1.38
C SER A 63 -7.02 -4.40 -0.56
N ILE A 64 -6.58 -3.73 0.51
CA ILE A 64 -5.46 -4.18 1.34
C ILE A 64 -5.92 -4.26 2.78
N LEU A 65 -5.88 -5.45 3.38
CA LEU A 65 -6.08 -5.61 4.82
C LEU A 65 -4.71 -5.65 5.51
N LEU A 66 -4.55 -4.80 6.52
CA LEU A 66 -3.42 -4.83 7.45
C LEU A 66 -3.91 -5.40 8.79
N GLN A 67 -3.30 -6.49 9.24
CA GLN A 67 -3.36 -6.94 10.63
C GLN A 67 -2.11 -6.41 11.32
N LEU A 68 -2.30 -5.41 12.19
CA LEU A 68 -1.22 -4.65 12.81
C LEU A 68 -0.65 -5.39 14.03
N PRO A 69 0.62 -5.16 14.37
CA PRO A 69 1.29 -5.86 15.49
C PRO A 69 0.62 -5.71 16.86
N ASP A 70 -0.17 -4.66 17.07
CA ASP A 70 -0.91 -4.43 18.32
C ASP A 70 -2.31 -5.09 18.34
N GLY A 71 -2.63 -5.89 17.31
CA GLY A 71 -3.90 -6.60 17.17
C GLY A 71 -4.99 -5.79 16.47
N LYS A 72 -4.74 -4.51 16.13
CA LYS A 72 -5.69 -3.69 15.37
C LYS A 72 -5.70 -4.04 13.89
N ASN A 73 -6.80 -3.75 13.22
CA ASN A 73 -7.00 -4.11 11.82
C ASN A 73 -7.41 -2.91 10.98
N MET A 74 -6.75 -2.74 9.83
CA MET A 74 -7.04 -1.67 8.88
C MET A 74 -7.40 -2.25 7.51
N LEU A 75 -8.55 -1.87 6.95
CA LEU A 75 -8.86 -2.11 5.54
C LEU A 75 -8.60 -0.83 4.74
N ILE A 76 -7.77 -0.93 3.71
CA ILE A 76 -7.43 0.16 2.79
C ILE A 76 -8.04 -0.14 1.44
N ASP A 77 -8.96 0.70 0.98
CA ASP A 77 -9.72 0.56 -0.27
C ASP A 77 -10.53 -0.76 -0.38
N GLY A 78 -11.43 -0.84 -1.36
CA GLY A 78 -12.40 -1.92 -1.50
C GLY A 78 -12.72 -2.32 -2.94
N GLY A 79 -11.86 -2.03 -3.92
CA GLY A 79 -12.12 -2.40 -5.31
C GLY A 79 -13.35 -1.73 -5.93
N ASP A 80 -13.70 -2.17 -7.14
CA ASP A 80 -14.82 -1.61 -7.93
C ASP A 80 -16.20 -1.84 -7.28
N LYS A 81 -17.18 -1.04 -7.70
CA LYS A 81 -18.59 -1.18 -7.29
C LYS A 81 -19.20 -2.42 -7.94
N ASP A 82 -18.98 -3.59 -7.36
CA ASP A 82 -19.51 -4.86 -7.84
C ASP A 82 -19.86 -5.80 -6.69
N SER A 83 -21.06 -6.38 -6.73
CA SER A 83 -21.56 -7.28 -5.68
C SER A 83 -20.68 -8.52 -5.44
N LYS A 84 -19.98 -9.02 -6.45
CA LYS A 84 -19.05 -10.16 -6.32
C LYS A 84 -17.75 -9.73 -5.67
N ILE A 85 -17.24 -8.53 -5.99
CA ILE A 85 -16.06 -7.96 -5.33
C ILE A 85 -16.36 -7.72 -3.85
N ALA A 86 -17.47 -7.06 -3.55
CA ALA A 86 -17.96 -6.88 -2.17
C ALA A 86 -18.06 -8.21 -1.41
N ALA A 87 -18.73 -9.20 -1.99
CA ALA A 87 -18.86 -10.52 -1.37
C ALA A 87 -17.50 -11.22 -1.22
N HIS A 88 -16.58 -11.04 -2.16
CA HIS A 88 -15.24 -11.61 -2.05
C HIS A 88 -14.46 -11.01 -0.89
N ILE A 89 -14.43 -9.69 -0.75
CA ILE A 89 -13.75 -8.99 0.35
C ILE A 89 -14.35 -9.45 1.68
N ILE A 90 -15.68 -9.41 1.83
CA ILE A 90 -16.37 -9.84 3.05
C ILE A 90 -16.02 -11.30 3.37
N ASN A 91 -16.20 -12.23 2.42
CA ASN A 91 -15.85 -13.64 2.65
C ASN A 91 -14.35 -13.81 2.95
N TYR A 92 -13.46 -13.01 2.37
CA TYR A 92 -12.04 -13.03 2.67
C TYR A 92 -11.79 -12.69 4.15
N LEU A 93 -12.38 -11.59 4.63
CA LEU A 93 -12.31 -11.19 6.04
C LEU A 93 -12.85 -12.30 6.96
N PHE A 94 -13.98 -12.93 6.64
CA PHE A 94 -14.58 -13.97 7.50
C PHE A 94 -13.89 -15.34 7.42
N ASP A 95 -13.44 -15.78 6.25
CA ASP A 95 -13.07 -17.18 6.02
C ASP A 95 -11.55 -17.40 5.90
N TYR A 96 -10.79 -16.36 5.60
CA TYR A 96 -9.35 -16.45 5.31
C TYR A 96 -8.47 -15.66 6.27
N THR A 97 -9.06 -15.10 7.32
CA THR A 97 -8.37 -14.41 8.41
C THR A 97 -8.83 -14.94 9.76
N ASP A 98 -8.14 -14.54 10.83
CA ASP A 98 -8.49 -14.80 12.23
C ASP A 98 -9.19 -13.60 12.90
N LEU A 99 -9.77 -12.69 12.10
CA LEU A 99 -10.41 -11.47 12.60
C LEU A 99 -11.70 -11.70 13.40
N LYS A 100 -12.34 -12.85 13.25
CA LYS A 100 -13.61 -13.15 13.92
C LYS A 100 -13.41 -13.32 15.42
N ASP A 101 -14.16 -12.57 16.19
CA ASP A 101 -14.25 -12.75 17.64
C ASP A 101 -15.06 -14.01 18.02
N GLU A 102 -15.24 -14.22 19.32
CA GLU A 102 -16.01 -15.36 19.85
C GLU A 102 -17.50 -15.36 19.47
N ASN A 103 -18.05 -14.21 19.05
CA ASN A 103 -19.42 -14.07 18.58
C ASN A 103 -19.52 -14.14 17.04
N GLY A 104 -18.38 -14.31 16.35
CA GLY A 104 -18.30 -14.33 14.91
C GLY A 104 -18.27 -12.95 14.26
N LYS A 105 -18.10 -11.87 15.04
CA LYS A 105 -18.01 -10.50 14.52
C LYS A 105 -16.58 -10.11 14.20
N ILE A 106 -16.42 -9.19 13.25
CA ILE A 106 -15.14 -8.58 12.88
C ILE A 106 -15.14 -7.13 13.33
N THR A 107 -14.02 -6.65 13.88
CA THR A 107 -13.78 -5.22 14.09
C THR A 107 -12.67 -4.75 13.17
N LEU A 108 -12.99 -3.75 12.35
CA LEU A 108 -12.02 -2.94 11.64
C LEU A 108 -11.79 -1.67 12.46
N ASP A 109 -10.66 -1.60 13.16
CA ASP A 109 -10.27 -0.39 13.89
C ASP A 109 -10.15 0.81 12.96
N TYR A 110 -9.73 0.55 11.72
CA TYR A 110 -9.53 1.55 10.70
C TYR A 110 -10.06 1.11 9.33
N VAL A 111 -10.73 2.02 8.63
CA VAL A 111 -10.96 1.94 7.19
C VAL A 111 -10.33 3.17 6.56
N MET A 112 -9.56 2.97 5.50
CA MET A 112 -8.83 4.02 4.80
C MET A 112 -9.26 4.05 3.34
N LEU A 113 -9.78 5.18 2.87
CA LEU A 113 -9.99 5.43 1.46
C LEU A 113 -8.85 6.31 0.92
N THR A 114 -8.12 5.81 -0.07
CA THR A 114 -7.00 6.55 -0.68
C THR A 114 -7.50 7.74 -1.50
N HIS A 115 -8.43 7.50 -2.43
CA HIS A 115 -9.04 8.51 -3.29
C HIS A 115 -10.44 8.07 -3.76
N THR A 116 -11.15 8.92 -4.51
CA THR A 116 -12.61 8.77 -4.72
C THR A 116 -13.03 7.90 -5.90
N ASP A 117 -12.11 7.28 -6.65
CA ASP A 117 -12.51 6.49 -7.82
C ASP A 117 -13.13 5.15 -7.43
N ALA A 118 -13.96 4.64 -8.34
CA ALA A 118 -14.88 3.55 -8.05
C ALA A 118 -14.14 2.25 -7.75
N ASP A 119 -12.99 1.99 -8.40
CA ASP A 119 -12.12 0.86 -8.15
C ASP A 119 -11.35 0.93 -6.82
N HIS A 120 -11.66 1.92 -5.98
CA HIS A 120 -11.12 2.05 -4.62
C HIS A 120 -12.23 2.21 -3.58
N CYS A 121 -13.20 3.10 -3.79
CA CYS A 121 -14.32 3.30 -2.85
C CYS A 121 -15.49 2.34 -3.06
N GLY A 122 -15.53 1.60 -4.18
CA GLY A 122 -16.72 1.00 -4.74
C GLY A 122 -17.42 0.02 -3.83
N SER A 123 -16.72 -1.02 -3.35
CA SER A 123 -17.33 -2.03 -2.47
C SER A 123 -17.11 -1.77 -0.97
N LEU A 124 -16.47 -0.66 -0.59
CA LEU A 124 -16.30 -0.33 0.83
C LEU A 124 -17.64 -0.09 1.53
N ASP A 125 -18.63 0.45 0.83
CA ASP A 125 -19.97 0.67 1.42
C ASP A 125 -20.62 -0.65 1.87
N ASN A 126 -20.44 -1.72 1.09
CA ASN A 126 -20.93 -3.05 1.43
C ASN A 126 -20.20 -3.66 2.63
N VAL A 127 -18.90 -3.41 2.76
CA VAL A 127 -18.10 -3.88 3.91
C VAL A 127 -18.51 -3.12 5.17
N ILE A 128 -18.59 -1.78 5.10
CA ILE A 128 -18.95 -0.92 6.23
C ILE A 128 -20.39 -1.19 6.68
N ALA A 129 -21.33 -1.40 5.76
CA ALA A 129 -22.74 -1.63 6.11
C ALA A 129 -23.06 -3.07 6.56
N HIS A 130 -22.06 -3.97 6.66
CA HIS A 130 -22.29 -5.37 7.02
C HIS A 130 -22.58 -5.51 8.52
N GLU A 131 -23.66 -6.21 8.90
CA GLU A 131 -24.16 -6.26 10.30
C GLU A 131 -23.19 -6.89 11.32
N ASP A 132 -22.29 -7.75 10.83
CA ASP A 132 -21.26 -8.43 11.63
C ASP A 132 -19.85 -7.81 11.48
N ILE A 133 -19.73 -6.64 10.82
CA ILE A 133 -18.47 -5.88 10.75
C ILE A 133 -18.68 -4.55 11.46
N ASP A 134 -17.95 -4.34 12.53
CA ASP A 134 -17.88 -3.06 13.23
C ASP A 134 -16.74 -2.22 12.63
N VAL A 135 -16.97 -0.94 12.33
CA VAL A 135 -15.93 0.00 11.84
C VAL A 135 -15.80 1.18 12.80
N LYS A 136 -14.62 1.35 13.40
CA LYS A 136 -14.40 2.37 14.44
C LYS A 136 -13.93 3.71 13.89
N ASN A 137 -12.93 3.72 13.00
CA ASN A 137 -12.35 4.96 12.49
C ASN A 137 -12.25 4.93 10.97
N VAL A 138 -12.63 6.01 10.31
CA VAL A 138 -12.55 6.13 8.85
C VAL A 138 -11.62 7.27 8.47
N TYR A 139 -10.70 7.02 7.56
CA TYR A 139 -9.82 8.01 6.94
C TYR A 139 -10.27 8.19 5.49
N ARG A 140 -10.46 9.44 5.05
CA ARG A 140 -10.98 9.75 3.71
C ARG A 140 -10.28 10.96 3.09
N PRO A 141 -10.26 11.08 1.75
CA PRO A 141 -9.73 12.27 1.09
C PRO A 141 -10.57 13.52 1.42
N MET A 142 -9.95 14.69 1.37
CA MET A 142 -10.62 16.00 1.51
C MET A 142 -11.38 16.40 0.25
N VAL A 143 -12.31 15.55 -0.16
CA VAL A 143 -13.13 15.73 -1.34
C VAL A 143 -14.59 15.71 -0.94
N VAL A 144 -15.32 16.77 -1.23
CA VAL A 144 -16.74 16.85 -0.89
C VAL A 144 -17.53 15.86 -1.73
N ALA A 145 -18.36 15.04 -1.09
CA ALA A 145 -19.36 14.24 -1.78
C ALA A 145 -20.64 15.07 -1.96
N GLU A 146 -21.09 15.23 -3.21
CA GLU A 146 -22.37 15.90 -3.50
C GLU A 146 -23.09 15.23 -4.65
N SER A 147 -24.21 14.60 -4.36
CA SER A 147 -25.08 14.03 -5.38
C SER A 147 -26.53 14.02 -4.89
N LYS A 148 -27.44 13.51 -5.74
CA LYS A 148 -28.81 13.23 -5.30
C LYS A 148 -28.92 12.10 -4.27
N TYR A 149 -27.82 11.38 -4.01
CA TYR A 149 -27.75 10.25 -3.08
C TYR A 149 -27.10 10.62 -1.74
N PHE A 150 -26.36 11.74 -1.70
CA PHE A 150 -25.74 12.28 -0.50
C PHE A 150 -25.53 13.78 -0.68
N SER A 151 -26.12 14.61 0.18
CA SER A 151 -26.15 16.07 -0.01
C SER A 151 -25.56 16.89 1.14
N ASN A 152 -25.26 16.26 2.28
CA ASN A 152 -24.91 16.93 3.53
C ASN A 152 -23.55 16.45 4.05
N ASP A 153 -22.50 16.59 3.25
CA ASP A 153 -21.15 16.22 3.66
C ASP A 153 -20.63 17.16 4.76
N PRO A 154 -20.29 16.64 5.98
CA PRO A 154 -19.68 17.44 7.05
C PRO A 154 -18.37 18.12 6.65
N LEU A 155 -17.69 17.63 5.61
CA LEU A 155 -16.48 18.26 5.09
C LEU A 155 -16.72 19.70 4.59
N LYS A 156 -17.94 20.04 4.13
CA LYS A 156 -18.25 21.40 3.66
C LYS A 156 -18.02 22.43 4.77
N GLU A 157 -18.55 22.18 5.95
CA GLU A 157 -18.42 23.07 7.11
C GLU A 157 -16.95 23.13 7.58
N TYR A 158 -16.29 21.97 7.70
CA TYR A 158 -14.88 21.91 8.08
C TYR A 158 -13.96 22.68 7.10
N ALA A 159 -14.16 22.53 5.79
CA ALA A 159 -13.37 23.22 4.78
C ALA A 159 -13.60 24.74 4.81
N GLU A 160 -14.84 25.19 5.04
CA GLU A 160 -15.15 26.61 5.22
C GLU A 160 -14.48 27.19 6.48
N GLU A 161 -14.56 26.50 7.62
CA GLU A 161 -13.94 26.92 8.88
C GLU A 161 -12.41 27.07 8.77
N MET A 162 -11.77 26.14 8.09
CA MET A 162 -10.33 26.12 7.89
C MET A 162 -9.87 26.99 6.71
N ASN A 163 -10.80 27.59 5.97
CA ASN A 163 -10.55 28.33 4.73
C ASN A 163 -9.76 27.50 3.69
N TYR A 164 -10.14 26.24 3.56
CA TYR A 164 -9.60 25.31 2.56
C TYR A 164 -10.51 25.28 1.34
N ALA A 165 -9.90 25.45 0.17
CA ALA A 165 -10.60 25.20 -1.09
C ALA A 165 -10.49 23.71 -1.43
N VAL A 166 -11.64 23.03 -1.47
CA VAL A 166 -11.75 21.60 -1.78
C VAL A 166 -12.75 21.40 -2.91
N ASP A 167 -12.46 20.47 -3.81
CA ASP A 167 -13.32 20.13 -4.94
C ASP A 167 -14.36 19.07 -4.56
N THR A 168 -15.31 18.84 -5.45
CA THR A 168 -16.50 18.01 -5.23
C THR A 168 -16.56 16.85 -6.21
N VAL A 169 -16.88 15.65 -5.71
CA VAL A 169 -17.16 14.46 -6.51
C VAL A 169 -18.63 14.07 -6.36
N THR A 170 -19.25 13.77 -7.49
CA THR A 170 -20.71 13.56 -7.59
C THR A 170 -21.10 12.14 -7.95
N THR A 171 -20.15 11.21 -7.93
CA THR A 171 -20.37 9.80 -8.31
C THR A 171 -21.25 9.09 -7.29
N GLN A 172 -21.99 8.08 -7.76
CA GLN A 172 -22.77 7.19 -6.89
C GLN A 172 -21.85 6.46 -5.91
N ALA A 173 -20.77 5.83 -6.41
CA ALA A 173 -19.87 5.01 -5.60
C ALA A 173 -19.35 5.78 -4.38
N TYR A 174 -18.90 7.02 -4.58
CA TYR A 174 -18.42 7.84 -3.47
C TYR A 174 -19.56 8.25 -2.53
N SER A 175 -20.76 8.54 -3.06
CA SER A 175 -21.93 8.84 -2.23
C SER A 175 -22.38 7.64 -1.38
N ASP A 176 -22.30 6.43 -1.92
CA ASP A 176 -22.62 5.18 -1.21
C ASP A 176 -21.63 4.93 -0.08
N PHE A 177 -20.33 5.09 -0.35
CA PHE A 177 -19.29 5.06 0.67
C PHE A 177 -19.59 6.05 1.80
N MET A 178 -19.89 7.31 1.49
CA MET A 178 -20.20 8.32 2.51
C MET A 178 -21.48 7.99 3.31
N ASN A 179 -22.50 7.44 2.65
CA ASN A 179 -23.72 6.98 3.32
C ASN A 179 -23.44 5.82 4.28
N ALA A 180 -22.59 4.87 3.89
CA ALA A 180 -22.22 3.75 4.75
C ALA A 180 -21.39 4.23 5.95
N VAL A 181 -20.41 5.11 5.73
CA VAL A 181 -19.60 5.71 6.81
C VAL A 181 -20.50 6.38 7.85
N TYR A 182 -21.34 7.33 7.45
CA TYR A 182 -22.20 8.05 8.41
C TYR A 182 -23.43 7.26 8.88
N GLY A 183 -23.65 6.06 8.32
CA GLY A 183 -24.67 5.10 8.75
C GLY A 183 -24.13 4.04 9.73
N GLU A 184 -22.81 3.91 9.87
CA GLU A 184 -22.16 2.90 10.70
C GLU A 184 -22.43 3.16 12.20
N PRO A 185 -23.14 2.25 12.91
CA PRO A 185 -23.54 2.48 14.29
C PRO A 185 -22.37 2.51 15.29
N THR A 186 -21.21 1.94 14.93
CA THR A 186 -20.05 1.86 15.82
C THR A 186 -18.91 2.82 15.47
N LEU A 187 -19.16 3.73 14.53
CA LEU A 187 -18.20 4.76 14.12
C LEU A 187 -17.89 5.69 15.28
N GLU A 188 -16.60 5.85 15.56
CA GLU A 188 -16.06 6.77 16.56
C GLU A 188 -15.58 8.07 15.93
N ASN A 189 -14.78 7.98 14.85
CA ASN A 189 -14.14 9.14 14.24
C ASN A 189 -14.05 9.06 12.71
N VAL A 190 -14.08 10.23 12.07
CA VAL A 190 -13.73 10.42 10.66
C VAL A 190 -12.54 11.39 10.58
N TYR A 191 -11.48 10.96 9.91
CA TYR A 191 -10.27 11.73 9.66
C TYR A 191 -10.14 12.08 8.18
N TYR A 192 -9.50 13.20 7.91
CA TYR A 192 -9.19 13.64 6.56
C TYR A 192 -7.72 13.37 6.24
N ASN A 193 -7.45 12.88 5.03
CA ASN A 193 -6.10 12.63 4.50
C ASN A 193 -5.38 13.96 4.25
N LEU A 194 -4.97 14.64 5.32
CA LEU A 194 -4.33 15.93 5.30
C LEU A 194 -3.19 15.94 6.32
N GLU A 195 -2.15 16.74 6.07
CA GLU A 195 -1.01 16.92 6.98
C GLU A 195 -0.26 15.60 7.27
N GLY A 196 0.81 15.69 8.06
CA GLY A 196 1.49 14.49 8.54
C GLY A 196 0.66 13.82 9.64
N MET A 197 0.15 12.62 9.38
CA MET A 197 -0.53 11.80 10.39
C MET A 197 0.27 10.55 10.72
N THR A 198 0.10 10.04 11.95
CA THR A 198 0.66 8.75 12.36
C THR A 198 -0.38 7.90 13.06
N ILE A 199 -0.27 6.58 12.87
CA ILE A 199 -0.96 5.56 13.67
C ILE A 199 0.13 4.68 14.30
N GLY A 200 -0.11 4.22 15.53
CA GLY A 200 0.86 3.44 16.30
C GLY A 200 1.74 4.33 17.19
N GLY A 201 3.02 3.98 17.30
CA GLY A 201 3.98 4.62 18.20
C GLY A 201 4.87 3.59 18.89
N GLU A 202 5.73 4.08 19.78
CA GLU A 202 6.66 3.22 20.53
C GLU A 202 5.94 2.12 21.33
N ASP A 203 4.79 2.46 21.93
CA ASP A 203 3.96 1.52 22.72
C ASP A 203 3.25 0.48 21.85
N ALA A 204 2.96 0.81 20.59
CA ALA A 204 2.33 -0.11 19.64
C ALA A 204 3.35 -1.03 18.96
N GLY A 205 4.64 -0.70 19.04
CA GLY A 205 5.74 -1.44 18.42
C GLY A 205 5.85 -1.30 16.90
N TYR A 206 4.99 -0.48 16.28
CA TYR A 206 5.05 -0.07 14.88
C TYR A 206 4.70 1.41 14.76
N ILE A 207 5.11 2.04 13.65
CA ILE A 207 4.64 3.38 13.31
C ILE A 207 4.19 3.36 11.87
N PHE A 208 2.98 3.88 11.61
CA PHE A 208 2.45 4.04 10.28
C PHE A 208 2.32 5.52 9.95
N TYR A 209 3.21 6.02 9.10
CA TYR A 209 3.29 7.41 8.69
C TYR A 209 2.45 7.66 7.44
N PHE A 210 1.67 8.73 7.44
CA PHE A 210 0.82 9.14 6.33
C PHE A 210 1.40 10.42 5.72
N TYR A 211 2.10 10.30 4.60
CA TYR A 211 2.52 11.44 3.81
C TYR A 211 1.35 11.84 2.90
N ASN A 212 0.40 12.55 3.50
CA ASN A 212 -0.84 12.95 2.85
C ASN A 212 -0.61 13.99 1.74
N PRO A 213 -1.56 14.13 0.80
CA PRO A 213 -1.55 15.22 -0.16
C PRO A 213 -1.59 16.60 0.53
N SER A 214 -0.96 17.59 -0.08
CA SER A 214 -1.11 18.97 0.36
C SER A 214 -2.54 19.46 0.12
N VAL A 215 -2.99 20.44 0.90
CA VAL A 215 -4.33 21.04 0.70
C VAL A 215 -4.54 21.60 -0.71
N GLU A 216 -3.46 22.03 -1.37
CA GLU A 216 -3.51 22.56 -2.74
C GLU A 216 -3.96 21.50 -3.76
N MET A 217 -3.61 20.24 -3.54
CA MET A 217 -3.94 19.13 -4.43
C MET A 217 -5.45 18.81 -4.42
N TYR A 218 -6.16 19.17 -3.34
CA TYR A 218 -7.60 19.00 -3.22
C TYR A 218 -8.43 20.11 -3.90
N LYS A 219 -7.80 21.19 -4.36
CA LYS A 219 -8.50 22.33 -4.98
C LYS A 219 -9.15 21.99 -6.32
N THR A 220 -8.61 21.02 -7.05
CA THR A 220 -9.11 20.65 -8.39
C THR A 220 -8.82 19.18 -8.66
N ILE A 221 -9.86 18.36 -8.68
CA ILE A 221 -9.81 16.90 -8.88
C ILE A 221 -10.65 16.46 -10.10
N SER A 222 -10.74 17.34 -11.10
CA SER A 222 -11.63 17.19 -12.25
C SER A 222 -11.22 16.09 -13.26
N THR A 223 -9.99 15.60 -13.18
CA THR A 223 -9.43 14.59 -14.09
C THR A 223 -8.99 13.34 -13.33
N ALA A 224 -8.88 12.20 -14.02
CA ALA A 224 -8.39 10.95 -13.42
C ALA A 224 -7.03 11.13 -12.73
N LYS A 225 -6.05 11.76 -13.42
CA LYS A 225 -4.72 12.04 -12.84
C LYS A 225 -4.80 12.86 -11.54
N GLN A 226 -5.68 13.87 -11.47
CA GLN A 226 -5.81 14.68 -10.25
C GLN A 226 -6.46 13.91 -9.10
N LYS A 227 -7.43 13.04 -9.38
CA LYS A 227 -8.02 12.17 -8.35
C LYS A 227 -7.01 11.17 -7.82
N ASN A 228 -6.22 10.59 -8.72
CA ASN A 228 -5.13 9.69 -8.39
C ASN A 228 -4.09 10.37 -7.47
N ASN A 229 -3.74 11.62 -7.79
CA ASN A 229 -2.77 12.40 -7.04
C ASN A 229 -3.22 12.77 -5.62
N VAL A 230 -4.49 12.64 -5.26
CA VAL A 230 -4.92 12.78 -3.86
C VAL A 230 -4.84 11.47 -3.06
N SER A 231 -4.21 10.44 -3.61
CA SER A 231 -3.81 9.24 -2.87
C SER A 231 -2.64 9.56 -1.93
N PRO A 232 -2.73 9.25 -0.64
CA PRO A 232 -1.61 9.39 0.28
C PRO A 232 -0.57 8.30 0.07
N MET A 233 0.70 8.65 0.28
CA MET A 233 1.79 7.67 0.35
C MET A 233 2.06 7.34 1.82
N MET A 234 1.85 6.08 2.19
CA MET A 234 1.82 5.65 3.59
C MET A 234 2.97 4.69 3.88
N LEU A 235 3.86 5.05 4.79
CA LEU A 235 5.06 4.29 5.17
C LEU A 235 4.85 3.61 6.52
N LEU A 236 4.79 2.28 6.51
CA LEU A 236 4.69 1.46 7.73
C LEU A 236 6.07 0.94 8.12
N GLU A 237 6.49 1.24 9.35
CA GLU A 237 7.72 0.75 9.96
C GLU A 237 7.43 -0.25 11.08
N PHE A 238 7.99 -1.46 10.98
CA PHE A 238 7.85 -2.51 11.98
C PHE A 238 9.07 -3.45 11.98
N ASN A 239 9.65 -3.73 13.16
CA ASN A 239 10.81 -4.63 13.33
C ASN A 239 11.95 -4.40 12.32
N GLY A 240 12.28 -3.13 12.07
CA GLY A 240 13.34 -2.74 11.13
C GLY A 240 12.99 -2.93 9.66
N ARG A 241 11.72 -3.18 9.33
CA ARG A 241 11.20 -3.25 7.96
C ARG A 241 10.34 -2.05 7.62
N ARG A 242 10.37 -1.65 6.36
CA ARG A 242 9.63 -0.52 5.80
C ARG A 242 8.77 -0.97 4.63
N ILE A 243 7.48 -0.67 4.71
CA ILE A 243 6.50 -1.00 3.67
C ILE A 243 5.83 0.29 3.22
N LEU A 244 5.91 0.59 1.93
CA LEU A 244 5.28 1.78 1.35
C LEU A 244 4.03 1.39 0.56
N LEU A 245 2.89 1.96 0.95
CA LEU A 245 1.61 1.85 0.27
C LEU A 245 1.29 3.15 -0.44
N THR A 246 0.96 3.10 -1.73
CA THR A 246 0.94 4.30 -2.58
C THR A 246 -0.43 4.61 -3.18
N GLY A 247 -1.45 3.76 -2.98
CA GLY A 247 -2.69 3.83 -3.74
C GLY A 247 -2.43 3.99 -5.24
N ASP A 248 -3.14 4.95 -5.84
CA ASP A 248 -3.01 5.29 -7.26
C ASP A 248 -2.19 6.55 -7.52
N SER A 249 -1.29 6.94 -6.60
CA SER A 249 -0.40 8.08 -6.79
C SER A 249 0.26 8.11 -8.17
N ASP A 250 0.05 9.20 -8.92
CA ASP A 250 0.81 9.54 -10.12
C ASP A 250 1.93 10.54 -9.75
N GLU A 251 2.64 11.06 -10.75
CA GLU A 251 3.85 11.88 -10.61
C GLU A 251 3.80 13.01 -9.57
N GLU A 252 2.66 13.70 -9.41
CA GLU A 252 2.54 14.85 -8.49
C GLU A 252 2.49 14.39 -7.03
N ALA A 253 1.78 13.29 -6.75
CA ALA A 253 1.75 12.70 -5.42
C ALA A 253 3.13 12.13 -5.03
N GLU A 254 3.83 11.55 -6.00
CA GLU A 254 5.21 11.08 -5.80
C GLU A 254 6.17 12.24 -5.51
N ASP A 255 6.02 13.37 -6.22
CA ASP A 255 6.81 14.58 -5.95
C ASP A 255 6.52 15.15 -4.56
N ASN A 256 5.24 15.21 -4.17
CA ASN A 256 4.83 15.62 -2.83
C ASN A 256 5.44 14.71 -1.75
N PHE A 257 5.47 13.40 -1.95
CA PHE A 257 6.13 12.46 -1.02
C PHE A 257 7.63 12.71 -0.92
N ILE A 258 8.33 12.78 -2.06
CA ILE A 258 9.78 13.03 -2.13
C ILE A 258 10.14 14.35 -1.43
N GLU A 259 9.34 15.40 -1.63
CA GLU A 259 9.50 16.69 -0.97
C GLU A 259 9.29 16.56 0.54
N ASN A 260 8.21 15.92 0.99
CA ASN A 260 7.92 15.76 2.42
C ASN A 260 8.98 14.92 3.15
N VAL A 261 9.53 13.89 2.50
CA VAL A 261 10.68 13.12 3.01
C VAL A 261 11.91 14.00 3.10
N SER A 262 12.22 14.77 2.05
CA SER A 262 13.37 15.68 2.02
C SER A 262 13.27 16.79 3.08
N ASN A 263 12.06 17.27 3.34
CA ASN A 263 11.75 18.27 4.36
C ASN A 263 11.63 17.67 5.77
N ARG A 264 11.78 16.35 5.93
CA ARG A 264 11.65 15.63 7.20
C ARG A 264 10.33 15.91 7.91
N LEU A 265 9.21 15.78 7.21
CA LEU A 265 7.86 16.01 7.76
C LEU A 265 7.66 15.38 9.15
N PHE A 266 8.20 14.18 9.39
CA PHE A 266 8.09 13.45 10.65
C PHE A 266 9.36 13.44 11.52
N ASP A 267 10.41 14.16 11.14
CA ASP A 267 11.75 14.13 11.78
C ASP A 267 12.23 12.70 12.12
N ASN A 268 11.94 11.75 11.23
CA ASN A 268 12.31 10.35 11.35
C ASN A 268 13.64 10.06 10.63
N ASP A 269 14.13 8.85 10.82
CA ASP A 269 15.34 8.31 10.21
C ASP A 269 15.06 7.62 8.86
N PHE A 270 13.93 7.95 8.21
CA PHE A 270 13.64 7.45 6.87
C PHE A 270 14.58 8.09 5.84
N ASP A 271 15.38 7.23 5.21
CA ASP A 271 16.42 7.59 4.24
C ASP A 271 16.00 7.30 2.80
N GLY A 272 14.71 7.07 2.57
CA GLY A 272 14.16 6.73 1.27
C GLY A 272 14.09 5.23 1.01
N ASP A 273 14.91 4.39 1.66
CA ASP A 273 14.93 2.94 1.44
C ASP A 273 13.71 2.22 2.04
N VAL A 274 13.03 1.39 1.25
CA VAL A 274 11.89 0.57 1.68
C VAL A 274 12.10 -0.89 1.33
N ASP A 275 11.67 -1.79 2.21
CA ASP A 275 11.80 -3.23 1.96
C ASP A 275 10.73 -3.73 0.96
N VAL A 276 9.53 -3.13 1.02
CA VAL A 276 8.37 -3.54 0.23
C VAL A 276 7.65 -2.31 -0.32
N LEU A 277 7.38 -2.33 -1.63
CA LEU A 277 6.60 -1.31 -2.32
C LEU A 277 5.29 -1.91 -2.84
N LYS A 278 4.13 -1.39 -2.42
CA LYS A 278 2.92 -1.52 -3.25
C LYS A 278 3.09 -0.58 -4.43
N VAL A 279 3.13 -1.14 -5.64
CA VAL A 279 3.29 -0.36 -6.87
C VAL A 279 2.06 0.50 -7.09
N ALA A 280 2.31 1.77 -7.40
CA ALA A 280 1.27 2.76 -7.58
C ALA A 280 0.43 2.51 -8.83
N HIS A 281 -0.86 2.79 -8.72
CA HIS A 281 -1.79 2.83 -9.86
C HIS A 281 -1.77 1.52 -10.66
N HIS A 282 -1.75 0.40 -9.93
CA HIS A 282 -1.78 -0.96 -10.49
C HIS A 282 -0.61 -1.28 -11.45
N GLY A 283 0.46 -0.49 -11.42
CA GLY A 283 1.56 -0.55 -12.38
C GLY A 283 1.30 0.24 -13.67
N GLY A 284 0.59 1.36 -13.57
CA GLY A 284 0.34 2.32 -14.63
C GLY A 284 1.60 2.96 -15.21
N ARG A 285 1.44 3.65 -16.34
CA ARG A 285 2.56 4.27 -17.08
C ARG A 285 3.05 5.58 -16.43
N GLU A 286 2.11 6.35 -15.92
CA GLU A 286 2.31 7.70 -15.38
C GLU A 286 2.62 7.69 -13.87
N SER A 287 2.82 6.50 -13.30
CA SER A 287 3.17 6.27 -11.90
C SER A 287 4.49 5.50 -11.81
N THR A 288 4.97 5.35 -10.58
CA THR A 288 6.22 4.70 -10.22
C THR A 288 7.37 5.26 -11.05
N LYS A 289 7.66 6.56 -10.88
CA LYS A 289 8.75 7.23 -11.60
C LYS A 289 10.09 6.58 -11.28
N GLN A 290 11.01 6.68 -12.24
CA GLN A 290 12.37 6.17 -12.04
C GLN A 290 13.05 6.85 -10.84
N GLU A 291 12.84 8.15 -10.66
CA GLU A 291 13.37 8.90 -9.51
C GLU A 291 12.86 8.34 -8.17
N LEU A 292 11.57 7.99 -8.09
CA LEU A 292 11.01 7.36 -6.90
C LEU A 292 11.66 5.99 -6.67
N LEU A 293 11.76 5.14 -7.69
CA LEU A 293 12.42 3.83 -7.56
C LEU A 293 13.92 3.92 -7.24
N ASP A 294 14.59 4.99 -7.69
CA ASP A 294 15.99 5.26 -7.37
C ASP A 294 16.17 5.63 -5.89
N MET A 295 15.19 6.32 -5.30
CA MET A 295 15.12 6.59 -3.87
C MET A 295 14.77 5.34 -3.06
N LEU A 296 13.73 4.62 -3.49
CA LEU A 296 13.09 3.56 -2.71
C LEU A 296 13.87 2.25 -2.67
N MET A 297 14.55 1.89 -3.76
CA MET A 297 15.34 0.66 -3.91
C MET A 297 14.68 -0.64 -3.38
N PRO A 298 13.40 -0.92 -3.67
CA PRO A 298 12.68 -1.99 -3.00
C PRO A 298 13.19 -3.39 -3.34
N GLU A 299 13.32 -4.27 -2.33
CA GLU A 299 13.56 -5.70 -2.57
C GLU A 299 12.31 -6.42 -3.09
N TYR A 300 11.14 -6.00 -2.63
CA TYR A 300 9.85 -6.58 -3.01
C TYR A 300 8.89 -5.52 -3.55
N ALA A 301 8.19 -5.87 -4.62
CA ALA A 301 7.09 -5.08 -5.15
C ALA A 301 5.81 -5.92 -5.17
N MET A 302 4.73 -5.37 -4.65
CA MET A 302 3.40 -5.97 -4.75
C MET A 302 2.53 -5.13 -5.69
N ILE A 303 1.79 -5.78 -6.57
CA ILE A 303 0.91 -5.13 -7.54
C ILE A 303 -0.49 -5.71 -7.36
N SER A 304 -1.46 -4.85 -7.01
CA SER A 304 -2.87 -5.21 -7.11
C SER A 304 -3.28 -4.93 -8.54
N CYS A 305 -3.57 -5.97 -9.30
CA CYS A 305 -4.06 -5.88 -10.66
C CYS A 305 -4.60 -7.25 -11.05
N GLY A 306 -5.65 -7.30 -11.84
CA GLY A 306 -6.19 -8.54 -12.43
C GLY A 306 -6.29 -8.41 -13.94
N GLU A 307 -7.12 -9.24 -14.56
CA GLU A 307 -7.47 -9.03 -15.96
C GLU A 307 -8.19 -7.69 -16.13
N ASN A 308 -7.63 -6.81 -16.97
CA ASN A 308 -8.13 -5.44 -17.12
C ASN A 308 -7.96 -4.93 -18.57
N SER A 309 -8.76 -3.93 -18.93
CA SER A 309 -8.72 -3.28 -20.25
C SER A 309 -7.71 -2.13 -20.33
N TYR A 310 -7.16 -1.69 -19.18
CA TYR A 310 -6.17 -0.62 -19.09
C TYR A 310 -4.80 -1.07 -19.62
N GLY A 311 -4.51 -2.37 -19.62
CA GLY A 311 -3.21 -2.93 -19.96
C GLY A 311 -2.22 -2.81 -18.81
N HIS A 312 -2.72 -2.82 -17.57
CA HIS A 312 -1.93 -2.90 -16.35
C HIS A 312 -1.62 -4.37 -15.99
N PRO A 313 -0.53 -4.65 -15.26
CA PRO A 313 0.61 -3.76 -15.11
C PRO A 313 1.30 -3.53 -16.46
N ARG A 314 1.83 -2.33 -16.69
CA ARG A 314 2.52 -1.98 -17.94
C ARG A 314 3.88 -2.70 -18.03
N PRO A 315 4.28 -3.20 -19.22
CA PRO A 315 5.61 -3.76 -19.43
C PRO A 315 6.73 -2.81 -19.00
N GLU A 316 6.60 -1.52 -19.27
CA GLU A 316 7.59 -0.51 -18.91
C GLU A 316 7.79 -0.41 -17.38
N THR A 317 6.71 -0.55 -16.61
CA THR A 317 6.78 -0.54 -15.15
C THR A 317 7.45 -1.80 -14.61
N LEU A 318 7.16 -2.97 -15.21
CA LEU A 318 7.84 -4.22 -14.88
C LEU A 318 9.35 -4.17 -15.22
N GLU A 319 9.71 -3.54 -16.34
CA GLU A 319 11.11 -3.35 -16.74
C GLU A 319 11.87 -2.45 -15.76
N LYS A 320 11.25 -1.34 -15.28
CA LYS A 320 11.85 -0.48 -14.23
C LYS A 320 12.13 -1.27 -12.94
N LEU A 321 11.16 -2.07 -12.48
CA LEU A 321 11.31 -2.90 -11.28
C LEU A 321 12.37 -3.99 -11.46
N ALA A 322 12.38 -4.66 -12.61
CA ALA A 322 13.40 -5.65 -12.93
C ALA A 322 14.82 -5.04 -12.97
N ALA A 323 14.97 -3.82 -13.49
CA ALA A 323 16.24 -3.09 -13.48
C ALA A 323 16.75 -2.77 -12.07
N LYS A 324 15.88 -2.79 -11.06
CA LYS A 324 16.21 -2.65 -9.63
C LYS A 324 16.46 -3.97 -8.92
N ASN A 325 16.37 -5.10 -9.63
CA ASN A 325 16.38 -6.45 -9.05
C ASN A 325 15.25 -6.68 -8.02
N THR A 326 14.14 -5.94 -8.15
CA THR A 326 12.98 -6.05 -7.27
C THR A 326 12.18 -7.32 -7.61
N ARG A 327 11.79 -8.08 -6.59
CA ARG A 327 10.95 -9.27 -6.73
C ARG A 327 9.48 -8.87 -6.77
N VAL A 328 8.83 -9.13 -7.90
CA VAL A 328 7.43 -8.72 -8.14
C VAL A 328 6.46 -9.83 -7.75
N TYR A 329 5.43 -9.47 -6.99
CA TYR A 329 4.27 -10.27 -6.63
C TYR A 329 3.03 -9.54 -7.15
N CYS A 330 2.19 -10.19 -7.94
CA CYS A 330 1.01 -9.56 -8.52
C CYS A 330 -0.22 -10.41 -8.22
N THR A 331 -1.35 -9.80 -7.87
CA THR A 331 -2.62 -10.54 -7.72
C THR A 331 -3.02 -11.19 -9.05
N TYR A 332 -2.62 -10.59 -10.18
CA TYR A 332 -2.63 -11.22 -11.49
C TYR A 332 -1.52 -12.29 -11.58
N ARG A 333 -1.87 -13.56 -11.39
CA ARG A 333 -0.96 -14.73 -11.44
C ARG A 333 -0.26 -14.99 -12.78
N LYS A 334 -0.26 -14.06 -13.74
CA LYS A 334 0.34 -14.24 -15.08
C LYS A 334 1.83 -13.91 -15.17
N TYR A 335 2.43 -13.29 -14.15
CA TYR A 335 3.84 -12.88 -14.20
C TYR A 335 4.63 -13.38 -13.00
N SER A 336 4.95 -14.67 -13.02
CA SER A 336 6.11 -15.16 -12.27
C SER A 336 7.29 -15.25 -13.26
N THR A 337 8.40 -14.60 -12.95
CA THR A 337 9.63 -14.68 -13.76
C THR A 337 10.39 -16.00 -13.55
N GLY A 338 9.74 -17.07 -13.05
CA GLY A 338 10.44 -18.31 -12.74
C GLY A 338 9.66 -19.56 -12.30
N ALA A 339 8.33 -19.58 -12.37
CA ALA A 339 7.51 -20.76 -12.08
C ALA A 339 6.30 -20.84 -13.03
N GLU A 340 5.98 -22.08 -13.41
CA GLU A 340 5.07 -22.51 -14.48
C GLU A 340 3.75 -21.71 -14.59
N ASP A 341 3.32 -21.48 -15.84
CA ASP A 341 2.00 -20.92 -16.18
C ASP A 341 0.88 -21.72 -15.49
N TYR A 342 0.29 -21.15 -14.45
CA TYR A 342 -0.92 -21.71 -13.82
C TYR A 342 -2.15 -21.20 -14.59
N PRO A 343 -3.08 -22.08 -15.03
CA PRO A 343 -4.23 -21.66 -15.82
C PRO A 343 -5.20 -20.81 -14.98
N TYR A 344 -5.29 -19.53 -15.33
CA TYR A 344 -6.23 -18.55 -14.78
C TYR A 344 -7.66 -18.78 -15.28
N SER A 345 -8.65 -18.45 -14.44
CA SER A 345 -10.07 -18.39 -14.78
C SER A 345 -10.57 -17.00 -14.39
N SER A 346 -11.03 -16.21 -15.36
CA SER A 346 -11.51 -14.82 -15.22
C SER A 346 -12.71 -14.60 -14.28
N ASP A 347 -13.19 -15.66 -13.63
CA ASP A 347 -14.33 -15.67 -12.71
C ASP A 347 -13.91 -16.02 -11.26
N LYS A 348 -12.60 -16.14 -10.98
CA LYS A 348 -12.08 -16.58 -9.67
C LYS A 348 -11.15 -15.55 -9.06
N PHE A 349 -11.42 -15.23 -7.80
CA PHE A 349 -10.54 -14.42 -6.94
C PHE A 349 -9.49 -15.32 -6.26
N ASP A 350 -8.49 -15.77 -7.02
CA ASP A 350 -7.43 -16.67 -6.52
C ASP A 350 -6.04 -16.01 -6.46
N GLY A 351 -5.96 -14.71 -6.77
CA GLY A 351 -4.75 -13.89 -6.77
C GLY A 351 -4.25 -13.40 -5.42
N ASN A 352 -5.02 -13.60 -4.34
CA ASN A 352 -4.73 -13.04 -3.02
C ASN A 352 -3.29 -13.29 -2.54
N ILE A 353 -2.58 -12.22 -2.16
CA ILE A 353 -1.22 -12.26 -1.63
C ILE A 353 -1.29 -11.98 -0.13
N ARG A 354 -0.64 -12.81 0.68
CA ARG A 354 -0.44 -12.57 2.11
C ARG A 354 1.06 -12.43 2.37
N MET A 355 1.48 -11.23 2.73
CA MET A 355 2.84 -10.96 3.19
C MET A 355 2.85 -10.88 4.72
N LYS A 356 3.87 -11.43 5.36
CA LYS A 356 4.06 -11.36 6.80
C LYS A 356 5.45 -10.82 7.14
N VAL A 357 5.51 -9.97 8.15
CA VAL A 357 6.73 -9.61 8.88
C VAL A 357 6.62 -10.17 10.29
N ASP A 358 7.51 -11.09 10.66
CA ASP A 358 7.52 -11.71 11.99
C ASP A 358 8.21 -10.83 13.05
N SER A 359 8.25 -11.33 14.29
CA SER A 359 8.87 -10.63 15.43
C SER A 359 10.40 -10.44 15.29
N GLU A 360 11.05 -11.19 14.40
CA GLU A 360 12.48 -11.04 14.06
C GLU A 360 12.70 -10.12 12.84
N GLY A 361 11.62 -9.63 12.24
CA GLY A 361 11.68 -8.82 11.03
C GLY A 361 11.91 -9.65 9.76
N ASN A 362 11.67 -10.96 9.74
CA ASN A 362 11.76 -11.73 8.51
C ASN A 362 10.50 -11.52 7.66
N ILE A 363 10.67 -11.35 6.34
CA ILE A 363 9.58 -11.19 5.38
C ILE A 363 9.30 -12.52 4.68
N SER A 364 8.03 -12.95 4.67
CA SER A 364 7.54 -14.11 3.92
C SER A 364 6.27 -13.80 3.14
N PHE A 365 6.03 -14.55 2.06
CA PHE A 365 4.85 -14.40 1.21
C PHE A 365 4.15 -15.76 1.03
N ASP A 366 2.84 -15.78 1.22
CA ASP A 366 1.94 -16.90 0.92
C ASP A 366 0.94 -16.46 -0.15
N PHE A 367 0.67 -17.32 -1.13
CA PHE A 367 -0.45 -17.14 -2.06
C PHE A 367 -1.63 -17.96 -1.56
N VAL A 368 -2.79 -17.34 -1.35
CA VAL A 368 -3.88 -17.98 -0.58
C VAL A 368 -4.48 -19.23 -1.24
N ALA A 369 -4.28 -19.45 -2.55
CA ALA A 369 -4.64 -20.73 -3.16
C ALA A 369 -3.84 -21.93 -2.59
N ASP A 370 -2.62 -21.71 -2.09
CA ASP A 370 -1.75 -22.77 -1.54
C ASP A 370 -2.14 -23.16 -0.09
N LEU A 371 -2.83 -22.26 0.63
CA LEU A 371 -3.43 -22.54 1.94
C LEU A 371 -4.60 -23.55 1.83
N ILE A 372 -5.35 -23.51 0.73
CA ILE A 372 -6.46 -24.46 0.47
C ILE A 372 -5.92 -25.87 0.15
N GLU A 373 -4.78 -25.97 -0.53
CA GLU A 373 -4.20 -27.27 -0.91
C GLU A 373 -3.47 -27.94 0.28
N SER A 374 -2.80 -27.17 1.13
CA SER A 374 -2.19 -27.67 2.38
C SER A 374 -3.24 -28.10 3.43
N ALA A 375 -4.37 -27.40 3.52
CA ALA A 375 -5.50 -27.81 4.37
C ALA A 375 -6.24 -29.07 3.85
N LYS A 376 -6.27 -29.28 2.52
CA LYS A 376 -6.87 -30.50 1.91
C LYS A 376 -5.93 -31.72 1.93
N THR A 377 -4.63 -31.52 1.86
CA THR A 377 -3.64 -32.62 1.86
C THR A 377 -3.38 -33.21 3.24
N THR A 378 -3.56 -32.45 4.32
CA THR A 378 -3.54 -33.00 5.69
C THR A 378 -4.73 -33.91 5.99
N ALA A 379 -5.84 -33.78 5.25
CA ALA A 379 -7.05 -34.60 5.38
C ALA A 379 -7.04 -35.90 4.55
N SER A 380 -6.08 -36.11 3.63
CA SER A 380 -6.03 -37.32 2.80
C SER A 380 -4.63 -37.92 2.75
N SER A 381 -4.27 -38.64 3.81
CA SER A 381 -3.13 -39.55 3.76
C SER A 381 -3.41 -40.70 2.78
N ASN A 382 -2.72 -40.75 1.64
CA ASN A 382 -2.45 -42.00 0.95
C ASN A 382 -1.06 -42.02 0.27
N LYS A 383 -0.40 -43.16 0.45
CA LYS A 383 1.04 -43.46 0.30
C LYS A 383 1.65 -43.39 -1.12
N SER A 384 1.12 -42.58 -2.03
CA SER A 384 1.72 -42.38 -3.36
C SER A 384 2.49 -41.06 -3.53
N GLY A 385 2.40 -40.14 -2.55
CA GLY A 385 3.09 -38.84 -2.58
C GLY A 385 4.57 -38.85 -2.14
N GLU A 386 5.09 -39.97 -1.64
CA GLU A 386 6.50 -40.04 -1.17
C GLU A 386 7.54 -40.10 -2.30
N LEU A 387 7.13 -40.37 -3.56
CA LEU A 387 8.05 -40.44 -4.70
C LEU A 387 8.33 -39.09 -5.38
N LEU A 388 7.51 -38.05 -5.14
CA LEU A 388 7.75 -36.69 -5.65
C LEU A 388 8.57 -35.83 -4.67
N ARG A 389 8.61 -36.19 -3.37
CA ARG A 389 9.46 -35.53 -2.36
C ARG A 389 10.96 -35.79 -2.54
N ALA A 390 11.36 -36.79 -3.32
CA ALA A 390 12.77 -37.11 -3.56
C ALA A 390 13.43 -36.27 -4.68
N ALA A 391 12.67 -35.49 -5.46
CA ALA A 391 13.23 -34.65 -6.53
C ALA A 391 13.50 -33.19 -6.10
N PHE A 392 12.88 -32.71 -5.02
CA PHE A 392 12.98 -31.30 -4.56
C PHE A 392 13.97 -31.06 -3.40
N MET A 393 14.53 -32.10 -2.77
CA MET A 393 15.57 -31.96 -1.73
C MET A 393 17.02 -32.17 -2.22
N GLY A 394 17.24 -32.21 -3.55
CA GLY A 394 18.53 -32.56 -4.16
C GLY A 394 19.49 -31.41 -4.49
N LEU A 395 19.09 -30.13 -4.45
CA LEU A 395 19.93 -29.00 -4.89
C LEU A 395 20.03 -27.87 -3.85
N ARG A 396 20.41 -28.20 -2.61
CA ARG A 396 21.08 -27.25 -1.70
C ARG A 396 22.25 -27.92 -0.99
N ARG A 397 23.30 -28.26 -1.74
CA ARG A 397 24.66 -28.37 -1.19
C ARG A 397 25.68 -27.89 -2.22
N ARG A 398 26.61 -27.06 -1.73
CA ARG A 398 27.79 -26.45 -2.37
C ARG A 398 27.42 -25.16 -3.13
N PHE A 399 27.95 -23.99 -2.79
CA PHE A 399 29.34 -23.69 -2.44
C PHE A 399 29.45 -22.64 -1.31
N CYS A 400 30.07 -23.04 -0.20
CA CYS A 400 31.11 -22.25 0.46
C CYS A 400 32.41 -23.01 0.22
N ALA A 401 33.40 -22.32 -0.32
CA ALA A 401 34.83 -22.60 -0.16
C ALA A 401 35.53 -21.24 -0.16
#